data_AF-A0A0F9THW4-F1
#
_entry.id   AF-A0A0F9THW4-F1
#
_cell.length_a   1.000
_cell.length_b   1.000
_cell.length_c   1.000
_cell.angle_alpha   90.00
_cell.angle_beta   90.00
_cell.angle_gamma   90.00
#
_symmetry.space_group_name_H-M   'P 1'
#
loop_
_entity.id
_entity.type
_entity.pdbx_description
1 polymer ?
#
loop_
_entity_poly.entity_id
_entity_poly.type
_entity_poly.pdbx_seq_one_letter_code
_entity_poly.pdbx_strand_id
1 'polypeptide(L)'
;MDGPTQDQDSSSGDSSGDGAGTSNLKYTEEQGRTMVSDALAAAGRTDADLGAREQRLKDGELKTADDRAAWRRERDDADLEDARDDPAKTTSVNARIKAGAQADKIASQDQEIERLKAEGTADKTKLAEGTSKESAATLATKYGVSAVTLLESTDGSTAAMDKLAKQLRPVGEAQEPYSGITEGGGNTTEGEIMDAYNADPKNPAARAAYNKLREDKGWV
;
A
#
# COMPACT_ATOMS: atom_id res chain seq x y z
N MET A 1 -26.36 -60.42 -11.26
CA MET A 1 -25.36 -61.49 -11.42
C MET A 1 -24.55 -61.14 -12.66
N ASP A 2 -23.25 -60.95 -12.72
CA ASP A 2 -22.11 -60.87 -11.78
C ASP A 2 -21.04 -60.12 -12.61
N GLY A 3 -20.52 -58.97 -12.20
CA GLY A 3 -19.26 -58.84 -11.43
C GLY A 3 -18.03 -58.73 -12.36
N PRO A 4 -17.26 -57.61 -12.40
CA PRO A 4 -16.00 -57.58 -13.12
C PRO A 4 -14.94 -58.45 -12.41
N THR A 5 -14.30 -59.33 -13.17
CA THR A 5 -13.25 -60.25 -12.74
C THR A 5 -12.00 -59.51 -12.29
N GLN A 6 -11.59 -59.85 -11.08
CA GLN A 6 -10.43 -59.37 -10.37
C GLN A 6 -9.30 -60.40 -10.59
N ASP A 7 -8.32 -60.09 -11.42
CA ASP A 7 -7.08 -60.86 -11.48
C ASP A 7 -6.08 -60.24 -10.50
N GLN A 8 -5.88 -60.96 -9.40
CA GLN A 8 -4.71 -60.84 -8.55
C GLN A 8 -3.53 -61.47 -9.28
N ASP A 9 -2.36 -60.82 -9.24
CA ASP A 9 -1.16 -61.60 -9.02
C ASP A 9 -0.15 -60.87 -8.14
N SER A 10 0.48 -61.70 -7.30
CA SER A 10 1.10 -61.33 -6.04
C SER A 10 2.61 -61.26 -6.17
N SER A 11 3.25 -60.39 -5.38
CA SER A 11 4.62 -60.64 -4.93
C SER A 11 4.93 -59.88 -3.64
N SER A 12 4.56 -60.53 -2.54
CA SER A 12 5.38 -60.81 -1.36
C SER A 12 6.62 -59.93 -1.09
N GLY A 13 6.59 -59.27 0.06
CA GLY A 13 7.74 -58.64 0.70
C GLY A 13 7.42 -58.32 2.15
N ASP A 14 7.25 -59.36 2.98
CA ASP A 14 7.20 -59.23 4.44
C ASP A 14 8.61 -58.91 4.96
N SER A 15 8.72 -57.80 5.69
CA SER A 15 9.72 -57.63 6.74
C SER A 15 9.17 -56.67 7.76
N SER A 16 8.49 -57.26 8.73
CA SER A 16 8.32 -56.72 10.07
C SER A 16 9.67 -56.22 10.63
N GLY A 17 9.71 -54.96 11.04
CA GLY A 17 10.87 -54.33 11.68
C GLY A 17 10.42 -53.16 12.55
N ASP A 18 10.25 -53.46 13.84
CA ASP A 18 10.13 -52.51 14.93
C ASP A 18 11.11 -51.32 14.81
N GLY A 19 10.63 -50.13 15.12
CA GLY A 19 11.52 -48.99 15.33
C GLY A 19 10.83 -47.65 15.19
N ALA A 20 10.21 -47.19 16.28
CA ALA A 20 9.99 -45.77 16.51
C ALA A 20 11.35 -45.04 16.52
N GLY A 21 11.82 -44.64 15.34
CA GLY A 21 12.92 -43.72 15.18
C GLY A 21 12.37 -42.31 15.16
N THR A 22 12.33 -41.65 16.32
CA THR A 22 12.37 -40.19 16.38
C THR A 22 13.73 -39.78 15.81
N SER A 23 13.82 -39.73 14.48
CA SER A 23 15.01 -39.26 13.79
C SER A 23 15.23 -37.82 14.23
N ASN A 24 16.33 -37.66 14.95
CA ASN A 24 16.86 -36.40 15.41
C ASN A 24 17.21 -35.58 14.16
N LEU A 25 16.23 -34.87 13.58
CA LEU A 25 16.44 -33.97 12.44
C LEU A 25 17.30 -32.80 12.93
N LYS A 26 18.62 -32.94 12.80
CA LYS A 26 19.53 -31.81 12.75
C LYS A 26 19.21 -31.04 11.48
N TYR A 27 18.30 -30.06 11.58
CA TYR A 27 18.10 -29.04 10.55
C TYR A 27 19.44 -28.34 10.32
N THR A 28 20.09 -28.61 9.20
CA THR A 28 21.24 -27.84 8.75
C THR A 28 20.74 -26.51 8.18
N GLU A 29 21.49 -25.43 8.35
CA GLU A 29 21.10 -24.09 7.87
C GLU A 29 20.76 -24.06 6.37
N GLU A 30 21.33 -24.96 5.59
CA GLU A 30 21.03 -25.18 4.17
C GLU A 30 19.59 -25.66 3.93
N GLN A 31 19.08 -26.56 4.77
CA GLN A 31 17.69 -27.05 4.68
C GLN A 31 16.68 -25.96 5.11
N GLY A 32 17.07 -25.08 6.04
CA GLY A 32 16.26 -23.91 6.40
C GLY A 32 16.14 -22.93 5.23
N ARG A 33 17.22 -22.69 4.49
CA ARG A 33 17.21 -21.78 3.34
C ARG A 33 16.37 -22.31 2.17
N THR A 34 16.42 -23.61 1.89
CA THR A 34 15.60 -24.21 0.84
C THR A 34 14.12 -24.21 1.21
N MET A 35 13.76 -24.53 2.45
CA MET A 35 12.36 -24.44 2.90
C MET A 35 11.82 -23.02 2.90
N VAL A 36 12.62 -22.02 3.29
CA VAL A 36 12.23 -20.60 3.21
C VAL A 36 12.09 -20.17 1.74
N SER A 37 12.99 -20.58 0.86
CA SER A 37 12.91 -20.30 -0.58
C SER A 37 11.69 -20.95 -1.23
N ASP A 38 11.35 -22.19 -0.87
CA ASP A 38 10.18 -22.90 -1.38
C ASP A 38 8.88 -22.32 -0.82
N ALA A 39 8.86 -21.91 0.45
CA ALA A 39 7.73 -21.20 1.05
C ALA A 39 7.51 -19.82 0.41
N LEU A 40 8.58 -19.06 0.14
CA LEU A 40 8.49 -17.80 -0.60
C LEU A 40 8.07 -17.99 -2.06
N ALA A 41 8.56 -19.04 -2.73
CA ALA A 41 8.16 -19.38 -4.08
C ALA A 41 6.70 -19.85 -4.15
N ALA A 42 6.24 -20.61 -3.15
CA ALA A 42 4.84 -21.01 -3.01
C ALA A 42 3.95 -19.78 -2.73
N ALA A 43 4.33 -18.90 -1.82
CA ALA A 43 3.63 -17.65 -1.55
C ALA A 43 3.52 -16.77 -2.81
N GLY A 44 4.63 -16.55 -3.53
CA GLY A 44 4.64 -15.78 -4.78
C GLY A 44 3.82 -16.41 -5.92
N ARG A 45 3.76 -17.74 -5.99
CA ARG A 45 2.86 -18.46 -6.92
C ARG A 45 1.39 -18.30 -6.52
N THR A 46 1.10 -18.27 -5.22
CA THR A 46 -0.26 -18.10 -4.69
C THR A 46 -0.78 -16.68 -4.95
N ASP A 47 0.07 -15.67 -4.79
CA ASP A 47 -0.27 -14.28 -5.11
C ASP A 47 -0.51 -14.07 -6.61
N ALA A 48 0.32 -14.68 -7.46
CA ALA A 48 0.13 -14.64 -8.91
C ALA A 48 -1.16 -15.35 -9.36
N ASP A 49 -1.50 -16.49 -8.74
CA ASP A 49 -2.71 -17.25 -9.05
C ASP A 49 -3.97 -16.54 -8.54
N LEU A 50 -3.89 -15.88 -7.37
CA LEU A 50 -4.95 -15.00 -6.86
C LEU A 50 -5.17 -13.82 -7.78
N GLY A 51 -4.12 -13.12 -8.21
CA GLY A 51 -4.22 -12.01 -9.16
C GLY A 51 -4.80 -12.44 -10.50
N ALA A 52 -4.37 -13.59 -11.04
CA ALA A 52 -4.91 -14.15 -12.28
C ALA A 52 -6.39 -14.56 -12.16
N ARG A 53 -6.80 -15.09 -11.01
CA ARG A 53 -8.19 -15.45 -10.72
C ARG A 53 -9.07 -14.20 -10.58
N GLU A 54 -8.59 -13.19 -9.87
CA GLU A 54 -9.27 -11.91 -9.68
C GLU A 54 -9.46 -11.20 -11.02
N GLN A 55 -8.43 -11.23 -11.88
CA GLN A 55 -8.50 -10.68 -13.23
C GLN A 55 -9.48 -11.46 -14.13
N ARG A 56 -9.49 -12.80 -14.07
CA ARG A 56 -10.50 -13.61 -14.78
C ARG A 56 -11.93 -13.34 -14.31
N LEU A 57 -12.14 -13.14 -13.01
CA LEU A 57 -13.44 -12.79 -12.46
C LEU A 57 -13.88 -11.41 -12.96
N LYS A 58 -12.97 -10.43 -12.94
CA LYS A 58 -13.21 -9.07 -13.44
C LYS A 58 -13.50 -9.05 -14.94
N ASP A 59 -12.73 -9.79 -15.74
CA ASP A 59 -12.95 -9.94 -17.18
C ASP A 59 -14.26 -10.66 -17.49
N GLY A 60 -14.65 -11.65 -16.67
CA GLY A 60 -15.94 -12.33 -16.77
C GLY A 60 -17.12 -11.41 -16.42
N GLU A 61 -17.01 -10.61 -15.38
CA GLU A 61 -18.01 -9.61 -15.01
C GLU A 61 -18.14 -8.51 -16.07
N LEU A 62 -17.02 -8.05 -16.63
CA LEU A 62 -17.00 -7.07 -17.73
C LEU A 62 -17.71 -7.61 -18.97
N LYS A 63 -17.40 -8.84 -19.41
CA LYS A 63 -18.11 -9.49 -20.52
C LYS A 63 -19.61 -9.58 -20.27
N THR A 64 -20.01 -9.97 -19.05
CA THR A 64 -21.43 -10.07 -18.68
C THR A 64 -22.12 -8.69 -18.61
N ALA A 65 -21.38 -7.64 -18.26
CA ALA A 65 -21.89 -6.27 -18.28
C ALA A 65 -22.06 -5.74 -19.71
N ASP A 66 -21.07 -5.97 -20.58
CA ASP A 66 -21.10 -5.60 -21.99
C ASP A 66 -22.21 -6.34 -22.75
N ASP A 67 -22.38 -7.65 -22.50
CA ASP A 67 -23.46 -8.46 -23.09
C ASP A 67 -24.84 -7.95 -22.66
N ARG A 68 -25.00 -7.56 -21.38
CA ARG A 68 -26.25 -6.95 -20.89
C ARG A 68 -26.50 -5.58 -21.50
N ALA A 69 -25.45 -4.78 -21.71
CA ALA A 69 -25.57 -3.48 -22.36
C ALA A 69 -25.94 -3.61 -23.84
N ALA A 70 -25.35 -4.58 -24.55
CA ALA A 70 -25.70 -4.91 -25.93
C ALA A 70 -27.15 -5.37 -26.05
N TRP A 71 -27.59 -6.28 -25.17
CA TRP A 71 -28.98 -6.76 -25.15
C TRP A 71 -29.99 -5.65 -24.85
N ARG A 72 -29.66 -4.72 -23.94
CA ARG A 72 -30.51 -3.54 -23.67
C ARG A 72 -30.66 -2.66 -24.90
N ARG A 73 -29.55 -2.37 -25.60
CA ARG A 73 -29.57 -1.57 -26.83
C ARG A 73 -30.40 -2.24 -27.92
N GLU A 74 -30.20 -3.53 -28.15
CA GLU A 74 -30.97 -4.29 -29.14
C GLU A 74 -32.48 -4.24 -28.85
N ARG A 75 -32.87 -4.33 -27.56
CA ARG A 75 -34.27 -4.21 -27.15
C ARG A 75 -34.81 -2.79 -27.32
N ASP A 76 -34.02 -1.77 -26.99
CA ASP A 76 -34.41 -0.37 -27.15
C ASP A 76 -34.58 0.01 -28.63
N ASP A 77 -33.71 -0.51 -29.51
CA ASP A 77 -33.82 -0.35 -30.96
C ASP A 77 -35.05 -1.07 -31.52
N ALA A 78 -35.33 -2.29 -31.06
CA ALA A 78 -36.54 -3.02 -31.42
C ALA A 78 -37.83 -2.30 -30.97
N ASP A 79 -37.85 -1.78 -29.73
CA ASP A 79 -38.97 -1.02 -29.18
C ASP A 79 -39.19 0.31 -29.94
N LEU A 80 -38.14 0.93 -30.48
CA LEU A 80 -38.24 2.12 -31.33
C LEU A 80 -38.79 1.81 -32.72
N GLU A 81 -38.39 0.70 -33.34
CA GLU A 81 -38.91 0.30 -34.64
C GLU A 81 -40.40 -0.10 -34.54
N ASP A 82 -40.82 -0.78 -33.47
CA ASP A 82 -42.23 -1.11 -33.22
C ASP A 82 -43.09 0.16 -32.97
N ALA A 83 -42.50 1.17 -32.33
CA ALA A 83 -43.16 2.44 -32.05
C ALA A 83 -43.13 3.45 -33.21
N ARG A 84 -42.47 3.14 -34.33
CA ARG A 84 -42.11 4.09 -35.40
C ARG A 84 -43.29 4.91 -35.95
N ASP A 85 -44.45 4.29 -36.10
CA ASP A 85 -45.66 4.93 -36.65
C ASP A 85 -46.56 5.57 -35.56
N ASP A 86 -46.18 5.45 -34.28
CA ASP A 86 -46.90 6.01 -33.13
C ASP A 86 -46.03 7.04 -32.39
N PRO A 87 -46.27 8.35 -32.59
CA PRO A 87 -45.50 9.42 -31.95
C PRO A 87 -45.57 9.40 -30.41
N ALA A 88 -46.68 8.94 -29.84
CA ALA A 88 -46.86 8.88 -28.39
C ALA A 88 -46.01 7.74 -27.79
N LYS A 89 -46.00 6.57 -28.44
CA LYS A 89 -45.11 5.46 -28.03
C LYS A 89 -43.65 5.79 -28.23
N THR A 90 -43.29 6.43 -29.35
CA THR A 90 -41.90 6.85 -29.62
C THR A 90 -41.41 7.81 -28.53
N THR A 91 -42.24 8.74 -28.09
CA THR A 91 -41.90 9.67 -27.00
C THR A 91 -41.68 8.95 -25.68
N SER A 92 -42.54 7.97 -25.36
CA SER A 92 -42.41 7.14 -24.15
C SER A 92 -41.14 6.30 -24.15
N VAL A 93 -40.82 5.64 -25.27
CA VAL A 93 -39.60 4.81 -25.41
C VAL A 93 -38.35 5.69 -25.28
N ASN A 94 -38.32 6.85 -25.94
CA ASN A 94 -37.21 7.80 -25.80
C ASN A 94 -37.03 8.33 -24.37
N ALA A 95 -38.12 8.59 -23.64
CA ALA A 95 -38.05 9.01 -22.25
C ALA A 95 -37.44 7.90 -21.35
N ARG A 96 -37.81 6.64 -21.59
CA ARG A 96 -37.26 5.47 -20.88
C ARG A 96 -35.76 5.31 -21.15
N ILE A 97 -35.34 5.39 -22.42
CA ILE A 97 -33.92 5.29 -22.81
C ILE A 97 -33.10 6.39 -22.12
N LYS A 98 -33.60 7.64 -22.13
CA LYS A 98 -32.94 8.77 -21.46
C LYS A 98 -32.83 8.58 -19.95
N ALA A 99 -33.89 8.11 -19.30
CA ALA A 99 -33.88 7.83 -17.86
C ALA A 99 -32.86 6.73 -17.52
N GLY A 100 -32.79 5.67 -18.33
CA GLY A 100 -31.78 4.61 -18.19
C GLY A 100 -30.36 5.14 -18.31
N ALA A 101 -30.07 5.93 -19.35
CA ALA A 101 -28.75 6.54 -19.55
C ALA A 101 -28.35 7.48 -18.40
N GLN A 102 -29.30 8.21 -17.81
CA GLN A 102 -29.03 9.03 -16.63
C GLN A 102 -28.72 8.17 -15.39
N ALA A 103 -29.46 7.08 -15.17
CA ALA A 103 -29.20 6.16 -14.07
C ALA A 103 -27.80 5.50 -14.18
N ASP A 104 -27.41 5.07 -15.39
CA ASP A 104 -26.08 4.49 -15.64
C ASP A 104 -24.97 5.52 -15.40
N LYS A 105 -25.19 6.79 -15.76
CA LYS A 105 -24.24 7.88 -15.48
C LYS A 105 -24.08 8.13 -13.98
N ILE A 106 -25.17 8.11 -13.22
CA ILE A 106 -25.14 8.27 -11.76
C ILE A 106 -24.37 7.10 -11.14
N ALA A 107 -24.67 5.86 -11.55
CA ALA A 107 -23.98 4.67 -11.04
C ALA A 107 -22.46 4.71 -11.31
N SER A 108 -22.05 5.17 -12.50
CA SER A 108 -20.62 5.35 -12.82
C SER A 108 -19.97 6.44 -11.96
N GLN A 109 -20.67 7.53 -11.68
CA GLN A 109 -20.18 8.59 -10.79
C GLN A 109 -20.04 8.11 -9.34
N ASP A 110 -20.99 7.32 -8.85
CA ASP A 110 -20.94 6.75 -7.50
C ASP A 110 -19.75 5.80 -7.33
N GLN A 111 -19.48 4.94 -8.32
CA GLN A 111 -18.30 4.08 -8.33
C GLN A 111 -16.99 4.88 -8.31
N GLU A 112 -16.91 5.98 -9.07
CA GLU A 112 -15.72 6.83 -9.08
C GLU A 112 -15.53 7.56 -7.74
N ILE A 113 -16.63 8.03 -7.11
CA ILE A 113 -16.58 8.61 -5.77
C ILE A 113 -16.09 7.59 -4.74
N GLU A 114 -16.56 6.35 -4.83
CA GLU A 114 -16.14 5.27 -3.93
C GLU A 114 -14.66 4.92 -4.12
N ARG A 115 -14.19 4.85 -5.37
CA ARG A 115 -12.76 4.68 -5.70
C ARG A 115 -11.91 5.80 -5.11
N LEU A 116 -12.29 7.06 -5.32
CA LEU A 116 -11.58 8.22 -4.79
C LEU A 116 -11.59 8.27 -3.26
N LYS A 117 -12.67 7.83 -2.61
CA LYS A 117 -12.71 7.70 -1.14
C LYS A 117 -11.74 6.62 -0.65
N ALA A 118 -11.69 5.47 -1.30
CA ALA A 118 -10.77 4.40 -0.95
C ALA A 118 -9.30 4.86 -1.08
N GLU A 119 -8.96 5.51 -2.20
CA GLU A 119 -7.62 6.09 -2.42
C GLU A 119 -7.29 7.16 -1.36
N GLY A 120 -8.21 8.07 -1.09
CA GLY A 120 -8.02 9.12 -0.08
C GLY A 120 -7.86 8.60 1.35
N THR A 121 -8.39 7.41 1.69
CA THR A 121 -8.16 6.80 3.01
C THR A 121 -6.76 6.19 3.13
N ALA A 122 -6.25 5.58 2.07
CA ALA A 122 -4.90 5.00 2.06
C ALA A 122 -3.80 6.08 2.13
N ASP A 123 -4.04 7.23 1.50
CA ASP A 123 -3.08 8.35 1.57
C ASP A 123 -3.10 9.03 2.94
N LYS A 124 -4.27 9.14 3.58
CA LYS A 124 -4.39 9.73 4.94
C LYS A 124 -3.70 8.88 6.00
N THR A 125 -3.78 7.55 5.93
CA THR A 125 -3.10 6.68 6.89
C THR A 125 -1.59 6.77 6.73
N LYS A 126 -1.07 6.74 5.49
CA LYS A 126 0.36 6.93 5.21
C LYS A 126 0.87 8.30 5.68
N LEU A 127 0.10 9.36 5.46
CA LEU A 127 0.45 10.70 5.94
C LEU A 127 0.48 10.75 7.47
N ALA A 128 -0.55 10.21 8.13
CA ALA A 128 -0.62 10.16 9.60
C ALA A 128 0.54 9.37 10.21
N GLU A 129 0.91 8.23 9.62
CA GLU A 129 2.08 7.44 10.04
C GLU A 129 3.41 8.18 9.81
N GLY A 130 3.53 8.93 8.71
CA GLY A 130 4.70 9.77 8.46
C GLY A 130 4.84 10.87 9.50
N THR A 131 3.76 11.61 9.76
CA THR A 131 3.73 12.72 10.72
C THR A 131 3.97 12.25 12.16
N SER A 132 3.45 11.07 12.54
CA SER A 132 3.68 10.50 13.87
C SER A 132 5.15 10.09 14.05
N LYS A 133 5.78 9.49 13.04
CA LYS A 133 7.21 9.13 13.06
C LYS A 133 8.11 10.35 13.16
N GLU A 134 7.84 11.41 12.40
CA GLU A 134 8.58 12.68 12.47
C GLU A 134 8.43 13.34 13.85
N SER A 135 7.21 13.34 14.39
CA SER A 135 6.93 13.86 15.74
C SER A 135 7.69 13.07 16.81
N ALA A 136 7.68 11.73 16.72
CA ALA A 136 8.40 10.86 17.63
C ALA A 136 9.91 11.09 17.58
N ALA A 137 10.49 11.22 16.39
CA ALA A 137 11.91 11.50 16.20
C ALA A 137 12.30 12.86 16.84
N THR A 138 11.48 13.89 16.62
CA THR A 138 11.72 15.22 17.18
C THR A 138 11.66 15.20 18.72
N LEU A 139 10.67 14.52 19.30
CA LEU A 139 10.53 14.41 20.75
C LEU A 139 11.62 13.53 21.36
N ALA A 140 12.01 12.46 20.68
CA ALA A 140 13.11 11.58 21.06
C ALA A 140 14.42 12.36 21.20
N THR A 141 14.77 13.15 20.19
CA THR A 141 15.97 14.02 20.24
C THR A 141 15.83 15.08 21.33
N LYS A 142 14.66 15.70 21.48
CA LYS A 142 14.44 16.77 22.47
C LYS A 142 14.56 16.31 23.92
N TYR A 143 14.13 15.09 24.24
CA TYR A 143 14.08 14.57 25.61
C TYR A 143 15.08 13.45 25.88
N GLY A 144 15.92 13.07 24.90
CA GLY A 144 16.90 12.00 25.03
C GLY A 144 16.28 10.62 25.21
N VAL A 145 15.10 10.37 24.62
CA VAL A 145 14.34 9.12 24.75
C VAL A 145 14.25 8.39 23.41
N SER A 146 13.93 7.09 23.40
CA SER A 146 13.79 6.32 22.16
C SER A 146 12.49 6.66 21.41
N ALA A 147 12.60 7.05 20.13
CA ALA A 147 11.45 7.29 19.26
C ALA A 147 10.57 6.04 19.09
N VAL A 148 11.18 4.85 19.08
CA VAL A 148 10.46 3.57 18.98
C VAL A 148 9.58 3.37 20.21
N THR A 149 10.12 3.64 21.41
CA THR A 149 9.35 3.53 22.66
C THR A 149 8.19 4.51 22.70
N LEU A 150 8.35 5.73 22.18
CA LEU A 150 7.27 6.70 22.09
C LEU A 150 6.15 6.23 21.15
N LEU A 151 6.49 5.64 20.00
CA LEU A 151 5.50 5.15 19.04
C LEU A 151 4.78 3.88 19.53
N GLU A 152 5.49 2.95 20.15
CA GLU A 152 4.91 1.68 20.64
C GLU A 152 4.05 1.87 21.90
N SER A 153 4.35 2.89 22.69
CA SER A 153 3.71 3.12 24.00
C SER A 153 2.64 4.22 23.97
N THR A 154 2.35 4.80 22.80
CA THR A 154 1.33 5.84 22.65
C THR A 154 0.42 5.57 21.45
N ASP A 155 -0.67 6.34 21.36
CA ASP A 155 -1.61 6.31 20.23
C ASP A 155 -1.07 7.02 18.98
N GLY A 156 0.21 7.40 18.96
CA GLY A 156 0.81 8.17 17.87
C GLY A 156 0.45 9.66 17.88
N SER A 157 -0.30 10.15 18.89
CA SER A 157 -0.56 11.58 19.04
C SER A 157 0.65 12.31 19.64
N THR A 158 0.95 13.50 19.12
CA THR A 158 2.08 14.31 19.60
C THR A 158 1.95 14.65 21.09
N ALA A 159 0.73 14.84 21.59
CA ALA A 159 0.48 15.15 23.00
C ALA A 159 0.78 13.96 23.93
N ALA A 160 0.39 12.74 23.54
CA ALA A 160 0.71 11.53 24.30
C ALA A 160 2.22 11.25 24.28
N MET A 161 2.85 11.38 23.11
CA MET A 161 4.31 11.22 22.98
C MET A 161 5.08 12.24 23.82
N ASP A 162 4.69 13.51 23.84
CA ASP A 162 5.36 14.55 24.63
C ASP A 162 5.21 14.30 26.14
N LYS A 163 4.02 13.84 26.58
CA LYS A 163 3.80 13.48 27.99
C LYS A 163 4.66 12.29 28.41
N LEU A 164 4.74 11.25 27.59
CA LEU A 164 5.55 10.06 27.86
C LEU A 164 7.04 10.39 27.82
N ALA A 165 7.49 11.18 26.84
CA ALA A 165 8.88 11.60 26.73
C ALA A 165 9.37 12.36 27.98
N LYS A 166 8.51 13.23 28.54
CA LYS A 166 8.80 13.92 29.82
C LYS A 166 8.92 12.96 31.01
N GLN A 167 8.13 11.88 31.03
CA GLN A 167 8.16 10.87 32.10
C GLN A 167 9.37 9.94 32.00
N LEU A 168 9.77 9.61 30.77
CA LEU A 168 10.92 8.73 30.48
C LEU A 168 12.26 9.46 30.50
N ARG A 169 12.26 10.80 30.56
CA ARG A 169 13.48 11.60 30.65
C ARG A 169 14.30 11.15 31.86
N PRO A 170 15.60 10.82 31.70
CA PRO A 170 16.43 10.38 32.81
C PRO A 170 16.45 11.46 33.91
N VAL A 171 16.15 11.03 35.14
CA VAL A 171 16.15 11.87 36.35
C VAL A 171 17.60 12.19 36.70
N GLY A 172 18.16 13.22 36.08
CA GLY A 172 19.55 13.62 36.29
C GLY A 172 20.05 14.71 35.34
N GLU A 173 19.48 14.83 34.15
CA GLU A 173 19.84 15.90 33.22
C GLU A 173 18.63 16.79 32.95
N ALA A 174 18.61 17.95 33.61
CA ALA A 174 17.94 19.10 33.03
C ALA A 174 18.72 19.49 31.77
N GLN A 175 18.39 18.86 30.63
CA GLN A 175 18.69 19.49 29.35
C GLN A 175 17.87 20.78 29.31
N GLU A 176 18.58 21.91 29.39
CA GLU A 176 18.04 23.20 29.01
C GLU A 176 17.38 23.07 27.62
N PRO A 177 16.33 23.86 27.33
CA PRO A 177 15.75 23.88 26.00
C PRO A 177 16.88 24.10 25.00
N TYR A 178 17.05 23.13 24.09
CA TYR A 178 18.00 23.14 22.99
C TYR A 178 17.85 24.47 22.25
N SER A 179 18.64 25.48 22.60
CA SER A 179 18.99 26.55 21.67
C SER A 179 19.65 25.81 20.53
N GLY A 180 19.06 25.82 19.33
CA GLY A 180 19.51 25.05 18.17
C GLY A 180 20.89 25.45 17.62
N ILE A 181 21.85 25.73 18.51
CA ILE A 181 23.26 25.87 18.24
C ILE A 181 23.84 24.48 18.45
N THR A 182 23.79 23.69 17.39
CA THR A 182 24.51 22.43 17.26
C THR A 182 26.01 22.75 17.26
N GLU A 183 26.62 22.81 18.45
CA GLU A 183 28.07 22.69 18.59
C GLU A 183 28.46 21.25 18.27
N GLY A 184 28.73 21.00 16.99
CA GLY A 184 29.03 19.67 16.47
C GLY A 184 29.39 19.66 14.99
N GLY A 185 30.50 20.31 14.63
CA GLY A 185 31.46 19.78 13.66
C GLY A 185 30.97 19.49 12.24
N GLY A 186 30.95 20.53 11.40
CA GLY A 186 30.92 20.37 9.96
C GLY A 186 31.31 21.69 9.31
N ASN A 187 32.61 21.98 9.28
CA ASN A 187 33.16 23.01 8.40
C ASN A 187 32.81 22.62 6.96
N THR A 188 31.63 23.00 6.48
CA THR A 188 31.43 23.15 5.05
C THR A 188 32.33 24.30 4.67
N THR A 189 33.39 23.98 3.94
CA THR A 189 34.37 24.99 3.56
C THR A 189 33.68 26.01 2.67
N GLU A 190 34.09 27.27 2.77
CA GLU A 190 33.60 28.38 1.93
C GLU A 190 33.53 27.99 0.44
N GLY A 191 34.46 27.16 -0.02
CA GLY A 191 34.49 26.57 -1.37
C GLY A 191 33.28 25.69 -1.70
N GLU A 192 32.80 24.85 -0.79
CA GLU A 192 31.66 23.94 -1.06
C GLU A 192 30.35 24.70 -1.19
N ILE A 193 30.19 25.81 -0.45
CA ILE A 193 29.02 26.69 -0.55
C ILE A 193 29.05 27.45 -1.88
N MET A 194 30.24 27.92 -2.29
CA MET A 194 30.42 28.59 -3.59
C MET A 194 30.25 27.62 -4.77
N ASP A 195 30.77 26.40 -4.67
CA ASP A 195 30.65 25.37 -5.71
C ASP A 195 29.20 24.89 -5.88
N ALA A 196 28.46 24.71 -4.78
CA ALA A 196 27.04 24.38 -4.83
C ALA A 196 26.20 25.50 -5.46
N TYR A 197 26.53 26.77 -5.17
CA TYR A 197 25.87 27.92 -5.80
C TYR A 197 26.23 28.07 -7.28
N ASN A 198 27.50 27.82 -7.65
CA ASN A 198 27.94 27.86 -9.04
C ASN A 198 27.38 26.70 -9.88
N ALA A 199 27.19 25.52 -9.27
CA ALA A 199 26.61 24.36 -9.93
C ALA A 199 25.11 24.54 -10.21
N ASP A 200 24.35 25.12 -9.29
CA ASP A 200 22.94 25.48 -9.52
C ASP A 200 22.52 26.76 -8.76
N PRO A 201 22.63 27.95 -9.40
CA PRO A 201 22.26 29.22 -8.79
C PRO A 201 20.76 29.38 -8.53
N LYS A 202 19.91 28.53 -9.14
CA LYS A 202 18.45 28.58 -8.99
C LYS A 202 17.96 27.69 -7.87
N ASN A 203 18.82 26.83 -7.33
CA ASN A 203 18.48 26.00 -6.18
C ASN A 203 18.26 26.90 -4.92
N PRO A 204 17.07 26.88 -4.31
CA PRO A 204 16.75 27.73 -3.17
C PRO A 204 17.63 27.44 -1.95
N ALA A 205 18.07 26.19 -1.74
CA ALA A 205 18.94 25.81 -0.64
C ALA A 205 20.38 26.33 -0.82
N ALA A 206 20.94 26.19 -2.03
CA ALA A 206 22.27 26.69 -2.36
C ALA A 206 22.34 28.23 -2.29
N ARG A 207 21.29 28.89 -2.79
CA ARG A 207 21.16 30.36 -2.72
C ARG A 207 21.04 30.87 -1.29
N ALA A 208 20.27 30.19 -0.43
CA ALA A 208 20.15 30.55 0.98
C ALA A 208 21.50 30.39 1.71
N ALA A 209 22.22 29.31 1.46
CA ALA A 209 23.55 29.07 2.04
C ALA A 209 24.58 30.13 1.59
N TYR A 210 24.59 30.48 0.29
CA TYR A 210 25.48 31.52 -0.25
C TYR A 210 25.15 32.92 0.27
N ASN A 211 23.87 33.28 0.39
CA ASN A 211 23.48 34.57 0.97
C ASN A 211 23.89 34.69 2.44
N LYS A 212 23.71 33.63 3.22
CA LYS A 212 24.16 33.58 4.62
C LYS A 212 25.68 33.73 4.72
N LEU A 213 26.44 33.06 3.85
CA LEU A 213 27.90 33.20 3.77
C LEU A 213 28.31 34.66 3.44
N ARG A 214 27.59 35.33 2.52
CA ARG A 214 27.85 36.74 2.18
C ARG A 214 27.55 37.69 3.33
N GLU A 215 26.49 37.44 4.09
CA GLU A 215 26.14 38.20 5.30
C GLU A 215 27.19 38.02 6.39
N ASP A 216 27.60 36.78 6.67
CA ASP A 216 28.61 36.45 7.67
C ASP A 216 30.01 37.02 7.32
N LYS A 217 30.31 37.19 6.02
CA LYS A 217 31.57 37.78 5.51
C LYS A 217 31.52 39.30 5.32
N GLY A 218 30.36 39.93 5.51
CA GLY A 218 30.18 41.37 5.30
C GLY A 218 30.35 41.80 3.84
N TRP A 219 29.97 40.94 2.89
CA TRP A 219 29.99 41.23 1.44
C TRP A 219 28.67 41.82 0.94
N VAL A 220 27.81 42.27 1.85
CA VAL A 220 26.51 42.91 1.62
C VAL A 220 26.43 44.13 2.53
#